data_AF-A0A7C4U974-F1
#
_entry.id   AF-A0A7C4U974-F1
#
_cell.length_a   1.000
_cell.length_b   1.000
_cell.length_c   1.000
_cell.angle_alpha   90.00
_cell.angle_beta   90.00
_cell.angle_gamma   90.00
#
_symmetry.space_group_name_H-M   'P 1'
#
loop_
_entity.id
_entity.type
_entity.pdbx_description
1 polymer ?
#
loop_
_entity_poly.entity_id
_entity_poly.type
_entity_poly.pdbx_seq_one_letter_code
_entity_poly.pdbx_strand_id
1 'polypeptide(L)' 'ALFIDDNLRNVKAAEALGIESIHFQNTSQLRQDLMQKGIF' A
#
# COMPACT_ATOMS: atom_id res chain seq x y z
N ALA A 1 -10.69 1.25 -2.85
CA ALA A 1 -10.19 0.11 -2.04
C ALA A 1 -8.68 0.19 -2.02
N LEU A 2 -8.04 -0.07 -0.88
CA LEU A 2 -6.58 0.02 -0.71
C LEU A 2 -6.00 -1.39 -0.58
N PHE A 3 -5.03 -1.73 -1.43
CA PHE A 3 -4.31 -3.00 -1.38
C PHE A 3 -2.98 -2.82 -0.65
N ILE A 4 -2.65 -3.72 0.27
CA ILE A 4 -1.42 -3.62 1.08
C ILE A 4 -0.80 -5.01 1.12
N ASP A 5 0.45 -5.12 0.66
CA ASP A 5 1.18 -6.38 0.57
C ASP A 5 2.70 -6.11 0.68
N ASP A 6 3.46 -7.04 1.25
CA ASP A 6 4.91 -6.94 1.43
C ASP A 6 5.70 -7.47 0.22
N ASN A 7 5.04 -8.23 -0.65
CA ASN A 7 5.60 -8.70 -1.91
C ASN A 7 5.45 -7.65 -3.00
N LEU A 8 6.56 -7.08 -3.45
CA LEU A 8 6.57 -6.08 -4.52
C LEU A 8 5.87 -6.56 -5.80
N ARG A 9 5.91 -7.86 -6.11
CA ARG A 9 5.23 -8.40 -7.30
C ARG A 9 3.71 -8.27 -7.19
N ASN A 10 3.14 -8.50 -6.00
CA ASN A 10 1.70 -8.40 -5.77
C ASN A 10 1.25 -6.94 -5.85
N VAL A 11 2.02 -6.03 -5.25
CA VAL A 11 1.79 -4.58 -5.33
C VAL A 11 1.77 -4.12 -6.79
N LYS A 12 2.77 -4.51 -7.58
CA LYS A 12 2.84 -4.15 -9.00
C LYS A 12 1.70 -4.73 -9.82
N ALA A 13 1.26 -5.95 -9.50
CA ALA A 13 0.09 -6.56 -10.14
C ALA A 13 -1.19 -5.79 -9.80
N ALA A 14 -1.38 -5.40 -8.53
CA ALA A 14 -2.53 -4.60 -8.10
C ALA A 14 -2.53 -3.20 -8.74
N GLU A 15 -1.37 -2.52 -8.78
CA GLU A 15 -1.21 -1.24 -9.49
C GLU A 15 -1.55 -1.36 -10.98
N ALA A 16 -1.13 -2.44 -11.66
CA ALA A 16 -1.45 -2.69 -13.07
C ALA A 16 -2.95 -2.90 -13.32
N LEU A 17 -3.71 -3.30 -12.31
CA LEU A 17 -5.17 -3.41 -12.34
C LEU A 17 -5.88 -2.11 -11.93
N GLY A 18 -5.14 -1.02 -11.69
CA GLY A 18 -5.68 0.27 -11.24
C GLY A 18 -6.07 0.29 -9.76
N ILE A 19 -5.61 -0.68 -8.97
CA ILE A 19 -5.85 -0.73 -7.53
C ILE A 19 -4.77 0.08 -6.83
N GLU A 20 -5.21 1.06 -6.04
CA GLU A 20 -4.32 1.82 -5.17
C GLU A 20 -3.64 0.88 -4.17
N SER A 21 -2.31 0.90 -4.14
CA SER A 21 -1.51 -0.09 -3.43
C SER A 21 -0.43 0.54 -2.55
N ILE A 22 -0.09 -0.10 -1.43
CA ILE A 22 1.05 0.23 -0.57
C ILE A 22 1.95 -1.01 -0.48
N HIS A 23 3.24 -0.82 -0.73
CA HIS A 23 4.26 -1.84 -0.45
C HIS A 23 4.64 -1.80 1.02
N PHE A 24 4.17 -2.78 1.79
CA PHE A 24 4.47 -2.85 3.21
C PHE A 24 5.95 -3.16 3.45
N GLN A 25 6.65 -2.25 4.14
CA GLN A 25 8.04 -2.44 4.54
C GLN A 25 8.21 -2.54 6.06
N ASN A 26 7.41 -1.79 6.81
CA ASN A 26 7.35 -1.81 8.27
C ASN A 26 6.14 -0.99 8.76
N THR A 27 5.84 -1.09 10.05
CA THR A 27 4.70 -0.41 10.69
C THR A 27 4.81 1.11 10.68
N SER A 28 6.01 1.66 10.84
CA SER A 28 6.24 3.12 10.85
C SER A 28 5.93 3.74 9.49
N GLN A 29 6.40 3.10 8.40
CA GLN A 29 6.06 3.48 7.04
C GLN A 29 4.55 3.43 6.86
N LEU A 30 3.91 2.29 7.19
CA LEU A 30 2.51 2.07 6.86
C LEU A 30 1.63 3.12 7.54
N ARG A 31 1.95 3.45 8.80
CA ARG A 31 1.27 4.52 9.53
C ARG A 31 1.39 5.86 8.80
N GLN A 32 2.58 6.22 8.32
CA GLN A 32 2.79 7.47 7.59
C GLN A 32 1.96 7.51 6.31
N ASP A 33 1.95 6.43 5.54
CA ASP A 33 1.17 6.33 4.30
C ASP A 33 -0.34 6.44 4.55
N LEU A 34 -0.84 5.76 5.58
CA LEU A 34 -2.26 5.81 5.95
C LEU A 34 -2.68 7.20 6.45
N MET A 35 -1.81 7.88 7.22
CA MET A 35 -2.05 9.26 7.66
C MET A 35 -2.08 10.23 6.47
N GLN A 36 -1.17 10.09 5.51
CA GLN A 36 -1.17 10.93 4.29
C GLN A 36 -2.45 10.76 3.46
N LYS A 37 -3.07 9.58 3.52
CA LYS A 37 -4.35 9.30 2.85
C LYS A 37 -5.58 9.69 3.68
N GLY A 38 -5.42 10.11 4.94
CA GLY A 38 -6.52 10.44 5.84
C GLY A 38 -7.35 9.24 6.30
N ILE A 39 -6.75 8.04 6.33
CA ILE A 39 -7.41 6.78 6.70
C ILE A 39 -7.12 6.41 8.17
N PHE A 40 -6.28 7.19 8.86
CA PHE A 40 -5.85 6.96 10.24
C PHE A 40 -6.24 8.12 11.16
#